data_AF-A0A6G1RVZ6-F1
#
_entry.id   AF-A0A6G1RVZ6-F1
#
_cell.length_a   1.000
_cell.length_b   1.000
_cell.length_c   1.000
_cell.angle_alpha   90.00
_cell.angle_beta   90.00
_cell.angle_gamma   90.00
#
_symmetry.space_group_name_H-M   'P 1'
#
loop_
_entity.id
_entity.type
_entity.pdbx_description
1 polymer ?
#
loop_
_entity_poly.entity_id
_entity_poly.type
_entity_poly.pdbx_seq_one_letter_code
_entity_poly.pdbx_strand_id
1 'polypeptide(L)'
;GKLHYPRQECISAYDEELAFFGIIPEIIGDCCYEEYKDRRRENAERLQDDADQDHAAESSLPSMTARQRMWRAFENPHTSTLALVFYYVTGFFIAVSVIANVVETVPCGVSPGRIKELPCGERYAV
;
A
#
# COMPACT_ATOMS: atom_id res chain seq x y z
N GLY A 1 22.15 -27.46 14.16
CA GLY A 1 21.00 -27.31 15.07
C GLY A 1 19.76 -27.90 14.42
N LYS A 2 18.67 -28.11 15.17
CA LYS A 2 17.35 -28.47 14.61
C LYS A 2 16.47 -27.23 14.64
N LEU A 3 15.73 -26.99 13.55
CA LEU A 3 14.80 -25.88 13.45
C LEU A 3 13.41 -26.34 13.90
N HIS A 4 12.79 -25.58 14.81
CA HIS A 4 11.48 -25.88 15.36
C HIS A 4 10.53 -24.73 15.09
N TYR A 5 9.32 -25.05 14.64
CA TYR A 5 8.27 -24.06 14.40
C TYR A 5 7.61 -23.64 15.74
N PRO A 6 7.67 -22.34 16.11
CA PRO A 6 7.05 -21.84 17.33
C PRO A 6 5.52 -21.62 17.17
N ARG A 7 4.73 -22.30 17.99
CA ARG A 7 3.25 -22.28 17.89
C ARG A 7 2.59 -20.92 18.13
N GLN A 8 3.24 -20.05 18.88
CA GLN A 8 2.72 -18.74 19.26
C GLN A 8 2.99 -17.64 18.22
N GLU A 9 3.77 -17.94 17.18
CA GLU A 9 4.11 -16.98 16.15
C GLU A 9 3.10 -17.01 15.00
N CYS A 10 2.88 -15.86 14.36
CA CYS A 10 2.09 -15.83 13.14
C CYS A 10 2.80 -16.63 12.04
N ILE A 11 2.07 -17.48 11.33
CA ILE A 11 2.65 -18.30 10.26
C ILE A 11 3.19 -17.45 9.10
N SER A 12 2.54 -16.33 8.78
CA SER A 12 3.01 -15.38 7.76
C SER A 12 4.34 -14.74 8.17
N ALA A 13 4.42 -14.25 9.42
CA ALA A 13 5.65 -13.65 9.94
C ALA A 13 6.79 -14.66 9.99
N TYR A 14 6.51 -15.89 10.41
CA TYR A 14 7.50 -16.97 10.41
C TYR A 14 7.99 -17.32 8.99
N ASP A 15 7.10 -17.38 8.01
CA ASP A 15 7.47 -17.62 6.60
C ASP A 15 8.32 -16.47 6.01
N GLU A 16 8.04 -15.23 6.39
CA GLU A 16 8.85 -14.06 6.01
C GLU A 16 10.27 -14.16 6.58
N GLU A 17 10.42 -14.55 7.84
CA GLU A 17 11.74 -14.77 8.46
C GLU A 17 12.48 -15.92 7.78
N LEU A 18 11.81 -17.04 7.47
CA LEU A 18 12.42 -18.15 6.74
C LEU A 18 12.95 -17.68 5.37
N ALA A 19 12.16 -16.90 4.64
CA ALA A 19 12.57 -16.32 3.36
C ALA A 19 13.73 -15.33 3.52
N PHE A 20 13.69 -14.47 4.55
CA PHE A 20 14.74 -13.51 4.85
C PHE A 20 16.09 -14.18 5.11
N PHE A 21 16.11 -15.26 5.90
CA PHE A 21 17.32 -16.03 6.17
C PHE A 21 17.67 -17.05 5.07
N GLY A 22 16.83 -17.20 4.04
CA GLY A 22 17.03 -18.19 2.97
C GLY A 22 16.94 -19.63 3.45
N ILE A 23 16.17 -19.90 4.50
CA ILE A 23 15.99 -21.23 5.09
C ILE A 23 14.78 -21.90 4.43
N ILE A 24 15.00 -23.10 3.90
CA ILE A 24 13.94 -23.88 3.26
C ILE A 24 13.08 -24.55 4.34
N PRO A 25 11.73 -24.47 4.29
CA PRO A 25 10.85 -24.99 5.33
C PRO A 25 10.97 -26.50 5.59
N GLU A 26 11.45 -27.28 4.64
CA GLU A 26 11.69 -28.73 4.76
C GLU A 26 12.79 -29.07 5.79
N ILE A 27 13.54 -28.08 6.26
CA ILE A 27 14.56 -28.23 7.32
C ILE A 27 13.92 -28.22 8.72
N ILE A 28 12.65 -27.82 8.84
CA ILE A 28 11.90 -27.89 10.10
C ILE A 28 11.80 -29.36 10.54
N GLY A 29 12.13 -29.64 11.80
CA GLY A 29 12.13 -31.01 12.31
C GLY A 29 10.75 -31.66 12.30
N ASP A 30 10.71 -32.99 12.13
CA ASP A 30 9.49 -33.81 12.07
C ASP A 30 8.51 -33.56 13.22
N CYS A 31 9.00 -33.20 14.41
CA CYS A 31 8.16 -32.91 15.57
C CYS A 31 7.25 -31.69 15.40
N CYS A 32 7.54 -30.80 14.44
CA CYS A 32 6.79 -29.55 14.21
C CYS A 32 6.42 -29.32 12.74
N TYR A 33 6.91 -30.16 11.81
CA TYR A 33 6.74 -29.94 10.37
C TYR A 33 5.28 -30.04 9.91
N GLU A 34 4.53 -31.04 10.38
CA GLU A 34 3.12 -31.17 10.00
C GLU A 34 2.27 -30.01 10.52
N GLU A 35 2.51 -29.57 11.76
CA GLU A 35 1.80 -28.43 12.33
C GLU A 35 2.09 -27.12 11.58
N TYR A 36 3.34 -26.92 11.17
CA TYR A 36 3.72 -25.81 10.28
C TYR A 36 2.94 -25.85 8.96
N LYS A 37 2.88 -27.02 8.31
CA LYS A 37 2.14 -27.20 7.05
C LYS A 37 0.66 -26.94 7.19
N ASP A 38 0.04 -27.47 8.24
CA ASP A 38 -1.39 -27.29 8.49
C ASP A 38 -1.72 -25.81 8.71
N ARG A 39 -0.93 -25.13 9.54
CA ARG A 39 -1.08 -23.68 9.80
C ARG A 39 -0.88 -22.85 8.54
N ARG A 40 0.08 -23.20 7.70
CA ARG A 40 0.33 -22.50 6.43
C ARG A 40 -0.85 -22.67 5.48
N ARG A 41 -1.40 -23.88 5.40
CA ARG A 41 -2.58 -24.17 4.59
C ARG A 41 -3.82 -23.41 5.10
N GLU A 42 -4.11 -23.48 6.40
CA GLU A 42 -5.24 -22.77 7.01
C GLU A 42 -5.15 -21.26 6.75
N ASN A 43 -3.97 -20.66 6.92
CA ASN A 43 -3.78 -19.24 6.67
C ASN A 43 -3.98 -18.88 5.19
N ALA A 44 -3.53 -19.72 4.26
CA ALA A 44 -3.75 -19.53 2.83
C ALA A 44 -5.24 -19.64 2.46
N GLU A 45 -5.95 -20.62 3.02
CA GLU A 45 -7.39 -20.80 2.83
C GLU A 45 -8.17 -19.58 3.37
N ARG A 46 -7.80 -19.07 4.56
CA ARG A 46 -8.41 -17.85 5.12
C ARG A 46 -8.19 -16.61 4.25
N LEU A 47 -6.97 -16.40 3.76
CA LEU A 47 -6.67 -15.28 2.85
C LEU A 47 -7.46 -15.38 1.55
N GLN A 48 -7.65 -16.60 1.05
CA GLN A 48 -8.45 -16.84 -0.15
C GLN A 48 -9.93 -16.58 0.11
N ASP A 49 -10.49 -17.05 1.23
CA ASP A 49 -11.87 -16.78 1.64
C ASP A 49 -12.12 -15.29 1.84
N ASP A 50 -11.17 -14.54 2.40
CA ASP A 50 -11.27 -13.09 2.57
C ASP A 50 -11.26 -12.36 1.20
N ALA A 51 -10.39 -12.79 0.28
CA ALA A 51 -10.36 -12.26 -1.09
C ALA A 51 -11.66 -12.57 -1.85
N ASP A 52 -12.15 -13.80 -1.76
CA ASP A 52 -13.39 -14.23 -2.40
C ASP A 52 -14.61 -13.53 -1.79
N GLN A 53 -14.60 -13.23 -0.49
CA GLN A 53 -15.62 -12.41 0.17
C GLN A 53 -15.60 -10.96 -0.32
N ASP A 54 -14.42 -10.35 -0.52
CA ASP A 54 -14.32 -9.00 -1.07
C ASP A 54 -14.86 -8.94 -2.51
N HIS A 55 -14.55 -9.93 -3.33
CA HIS A 55 -15.08 -10.07 -4.68
C HIS A 55 -16.58 -10.40 -4.72
N ALA A 56 -17.05 -11.28 -3.83
CA ALA A 56 -18.47 -11.59 -3.70
C ALA A 56 -19.26 -10.38 -3.17
N ALA A 57 -18.70 -9.61 -2.25
CA ALA A 57 -19.24 -8.34 -1.79
C ALA A 57 -19.28 -7.29 -2.91
N GLU A 58 -18.49 -7.37 -3.98
CA GLU A 58 -18.70 -6.50 -5.14
C GLU A 58 -19.93 -6.90 -5.96
N SER A 59 -20.24 -8.20 -6.00
CA SER A 59 -21.34 -8.76 -6.80
C SER A 59 -22.71 -8.80 -6.07
N SER A 60 -22.70 -8.80 -4.73
CA SER A 60 -23.88 -9.07 -3.89
C SER A 60 -24.33 -7.90 -3.02
N LEU A 61 -23.88 -6.67 -3.28
CA LEU A 61 -24.33 -5.53 -2.48
C LEU A 61 -25.83 -5.26 -2.73
N PRO A 62 -26.67 -5.22 -1.67
CA PRO A 62 -28.00 -4.62 -1.78
C PRO A 62 -27.81 -3.19 -2.27
N SER A 63 -28.81 -2.64 -2.98
CA SER A 63 -28.73 -1.32 -3.62
C SER A 63 -28.00 -0.29 -2.75
N MET A 64 -26.72 -0.07 -3.03
CA MET A 64 -25.91 0.85 -2.25
C MET A 64 -26.45 2.26 -2.47
N THR A 65 -26.65 3.00 -1.38
CA THR A 65 -26.98 4.41 -1.50
C THR A 65 -25.85 5.14 -2.23
N ALA A 66 -26.17 6.20 -2.98
CA ALA A 66 -25.16 6.97 -3.72
C ALA A 66 -24.00 7.42 -2.81
N ARG A 67 -24.27 7.71 -1.52
CA ARG A 67 -23.27 8.05 -0.51
C ARG A 67 -22.27 6.92 -0.25
N GLN A 68 -22.75 5.69 -0.05
CA GLN A 68 -21.88 4.54 0.20
C GLN A 68 -21.02 4.21 -1.02
N ARG A 69 -21.60 4.34 -2.22
CA ARG A 69 -20.87 4.15 -3.47
C ARG A 69 -19.76 5.19 -3.66
N MET A 70 -20.04 6.45 -3.29
CA MET A 70 -19.05 7.52 -3.30
C MET A 70 -17.91 7.24 -2.31
N TRP A 71 -18.24 6.90 -1.06
CA TRP A 71 -17.25 6.59 -0.03
C TRP A 71 -16.33 5.43 -0.44
N ARG A 72 -16.90 4.33 -0.93
CA ARG A 72 -16.13 3.15 -1.37
C ARG A 72 -15.22 3.46 -2.57
N ALA A 73 -15.67 4.31 -3.49
CA ALA A 73 -14.86 4.73 -4.63
C ALA A 73 -13.62 5.55 -4.19
N PHE A 74 -13.72 6.32 -3.12
CA PHE A 74 -12.56 7.04 -2.56
C PHE A 74 -11.63 6.15 -1.75
N GLU A 75 -12.17 5.18 -1.02
CA GLU A 75 -11.37 4.29 -0.16
C GLU A 75 -10.64 3.20 -0.96
N ASN A 76 -11.26 2.67 -2.02
CA ASN A 76 -10.71 1.58 -2.82
C ASN A 76 -10.72 1.89 -4.31
N PRO A 77 -9.85 2.78 -4.81
CA PRO A 77 -9.87 3.24 -6.20
C PRO A 77 -9.59 2.13 -7.23
N HIS A 78 -8.95 1.02 -6.82
CA HIS A 78 -8.66 -0.12 -7.69
C HIS A 78 -9.87 -1.02 -7.98
N THR A 79 -10.96 -0.88 -7.22
CA THR A 79 -12.18 -1.71 -7.37
C THR A 79 -13.06 -1.29 -8.56
N SER A 80 -12.83 -0.09 -9.13
CA SER A 80 -13.64 0.43 -10.22
C SER A 80 -12.84 1.31 -11.16
N THR A 81 -13.00 1.10 -12.47
CA THR A 81 -12.35 1.92 -13.51
C THR A 81 -12.66 3.41 -13.35
N LEU A 82 -13.89 3.76 -12.96
CA LEU A 82 -14.26 5.16 -12.74
C LEU A 82 -13.54 5.76 -11.52
N ALA A 83 -13.46 4.99 -10.43
CA ALA A 83 -12.76 5.39 -9.22
C ALA A 83 -11.25 5.58 -9.48
N LEU A 84 -10.67 4.69 -10.28
CA LEU A 84 -9.27 4.78 -10.70
C LEU A 84 -8.98 6.05 -11.50
N VAL A 85 -9.87 6.42 -12.43
CA VAL A 85 -9.74 7.68 -13.20
C VAL A 85 -9.80 8.89 -12.27
N PHE A 86 -10.78 8.95 -11.35
CA PHE A 86 -10.86 10.05 -10.38
C PHE A 86 -9.64 10.12 -9.46
N TYR A 87 -9.11 8.97 -9.03
CA TYR A 87 -7.91 8.87 -8.21
C TYR A 87 -6.70 9.51 -8.91
N TYR A 88 -6.42 9.13 -10.15
CA TYR A 88 -5.27 9.69 -10.88
C TYR A 88 -5.46 11.16 -11.24
N VAL A 89 -6.67 11.58 -11.59
CA VAL A 89 -6.96 12.99 -11.90
C VAL A 89 -6.80 13.87 -10.67
N THR A 90 -7.38 13.48 -9.52
CA THR A 90 -7.24 14.25 -8.28
C THR A 90 -5.80 14.26 -7.78
N GLY A 91 -5.12 13.11 -7.81
CA GLY A 91 -3.69 13.01 -7.48
C GLY A 91 -2.81 13.91 -8.35
N PHE A 92 -3.10 14.01 -9.65
CA PHE A 92 -2.38 14.90 -10.56
C PHE A 92 -2.48 16.37 -10.14
N PHE A 93 -3.69 16.87 -9.85
CA PHE A 93 -3.86 18.26 -9.43
C PHE A 93 -3.23 18.55 -8.07
N ILE A 94 -3.30 17.60 -7.12
CA ILE A 94 -2.61 17.73 -5.84
C ILE A 94 -1.10 17.84 -6.07
N ALA A 95 -0.51 16.96 -6.88
CA ALA A 95 0.92 17.00 -7.19
C ALA A 95 1.33 18.33 -7.85
N VAL A 96 0.58 18.78 -8.86
CA VAL A 96 0.83 20.08 -9.51
C VAL A 96 0.75 21.23 -8.52
N SER A 97 -0.24 21.24 -7.60
CA SER A 97 -0.37 22.30 -6.60
C SER A 97 0.80 22.33 -5.61
N VAL A 98 1.28 21.16 -5.18
CA VAL A 98 2.43 21.04 -4.29
C VAL A 98 3.70 21.49 -5.01
N ILE A 99 3.89 21.05 -6.26
CA ILE A 99 5.05 21.46 -7.07
C ILE A 99 5.04 22.97 -7.29
N ALA A 100 3.89 23.57 -7.61
CA ALA A 100 3.77 25.02 -7.77
C ALA A 100 4.15 25.75 -6.47
N ASN A 101 3.59 25.35 -5.33
CA ASN A 101 3.93 25.93 -4.03
C ASN A 101 5.43 25.81 -3.70
N VAL A 102 6.04 24.67 -4.01
CA VAL A 102 7.48 24.45 -3.83
C VAL A 102 8.27 25.39 -4.71
N VAL A 103 7.97 25.45 -6.02
CA VAL A 103 8.65 26.34 -6.96
C VAL A 103 8.50 27.81 -6.54
N GLU A 104 7.32 28.23 -6.08
CA GLU A 104 7.10 29.59 -5.61
C GLU A 104 7.91 29.94 -4.36
N THR A 105 8.18 28.99 -3.48
CA THR A 105 8.77 29.27 -2.16
C THR A 105 10.25 28.92 -2.03
N VAL A 106 10.81 28.08 -2.90
CA VAL A 106 12.24 27.71 -2.83
C VAL A 106 13.14 28.83 -3.33
N PRO A 107 14.29 29.08 -2.68
CA PRO A 107 15.26 30.09 -3.11
C PRO A 107 15.90 29.67 -4.44
N CYS A 108 15.85 30.55 -5.44
CA CYS A 108 16.41 30.32 -6.78
C CYS A 108 17.69 31.13 -7.04
N GLY A 109 18.52 31.28 -6.02
CA GLY A 109 19.82 31.96 -6.11
C GLY A 109 19.74 33.48 -5.91
N VAL A 110 20.93 34.08 -5.85
CA VAL A 110 21.13 35.51 -5.56
C VAL A 110 20.99 36.34 -6.83
N SER A 111 20.21 37.42 -6.77
CA SER A 111 20.09 38.39 -7.87
C SER A 111 21.34 39.29 -7.94
N PRO A 112 21.88 39.60 -9.14
CA PRO A 112 23.06 40.46 -9.27
C PRO A 112 22.75 41.86 -8.70
N GLY A 113 23.30 42.15 -7.51
CA GLY A 113 23.14 43.42 -6.80
C GLY A 113 22.38 43.37 -5.46
N ARG A 114 21.87 42.20 -5.02
CA ARG A 114 21.17 42.06 -3.72
C ARG A 114 21.70 40.84 -2.93
N ILE A 115 22.00 41.02 -1.64
CA ILE A 115 22.63 40.00 -0.76
C ILE A 115 21.63 38.88 -0.34
N LYS A 116 20.32 39.10 -0.50
CA LYS A 116 19.29 38.13 -0.11
C LYS A 116 18.96 37.17 -1.25
N GLU A 117 18.79 35.89 -0.93
CA GLU A 117 18.24 34.88 -1.85
C GLU A 117 16.78 35.23 -2.19
N LEU A 118 16.43 35.19 -3.48
CA LEU A 118 15.05 35.41 -3.92
C LEU A 118 14.36 34.07 -4.20
N PRO A 119 13.07 33.92 -3.83
CA PRO A 119 12.28 32.76 -4.25
C PRO A 119 12.14 32.70 -5.77
N CYS A 120 12.02 31.48 -6.33
CA CYS A 120 11.90 31.33 -7.79
C CYS A 120 10.66 32.01 -8.36
N GLY A 121 9.56 32.05 -7.60
CA GLY A 121 8.34 32.76 -7.98
C GLY A 121 8.59 34.25 -8.27
N GLU A 122 9.40 34.94 -7.46
CA GLU A 122 9.75 36.35 -7.68
C GLU A 122 10.80 36.53 -8.79
N ARG A 123 11.75 35.59 -8.92
CA ARG A 123 12.83 35.70 -9.91
C ARG A 123 12.34 35.54 -11.35
N TYR A 124 11.35 34.69 -11.58
CA TYR A 124 10.80 34.36 -12.89
C TYR A 124 9.36 34.86 -13.09
N ALA A 125 8.91 35.79 -12.23
CA ALA A 125 7.67 36.51 -12.46
C ALA A 125 7.77 37.27 -13.81
N VAL A 126 6.93 36.90 -14.77
CA VAL A 126 6.85 37.52 -16.10
C VAL A 126 5.87 38.68 -16.08
#